data_AF-A0A815HPT3-F1
#
_entry.id   AF-A0A815HPT3-F1
#
_cell.length_a   1.000
_cell.length_b   1.000
_cell.length_c   1.000
_cell.angle_alpha   90.00
_cell.angle_beta   90.00
_cell.angle_gamma   90.00
#
_symmetry.space_group_name_H-M   'P 1'
#
loop_
_entity.id
_entity.type
_entity.pdbx_description
1 polymer ?
#
loop_
_entity_poly.entity_id
_entity_poly.type
_entity_poly.pdbx_seq_one_letter_code
_entity_poly.pdbx_strand_id
1 'polypeptide(L)'
;MPSSSMNKNETNEQKQSLLKNDDKQNKTDIGANIILIGAPGSGKGTQSARLVERYQICQISTGDLLRQATQDKTSLEGEKIRRVMETGGLVDDETVMSLIDKSINKPECRNGFLFDGFPRTIYQGEQLEQLLESRQKRLDAVLEYAIEDDHLKRRILGRLIHKSSGRTYHEEFNPPKQPMKDDITGEKLERRSDDTNETLSARLITYHKQTKPLIDFYRQRNIHRSIDATQSVNDVSKQSIEIVDYLRKQTTYKPSTSAIRQTETDDTLTIKSKSIINQRDVDTSHLSNNFLFIYNAVISVLRDRGII
;
A
#
# COMPACT_ATOMS: atom_id res chain seq x y z
N MET A 1 26.39 -59.28 -35.42
CA MET A 1 26.50 -57.81 -35.20
C MET A 1 26.01 -57.13 -36.47
N PRO A 2 25.26 -56.01 -36.44
CA PRO A 2 25.13 -54.97 -35.41
C PRO A 2 23.66 -54.71 -34.96
N SER A 3 23.39 -54.44 -33.67
CA SER A 3 23.25 -53.14 -32.98
C SER A 3 21.83 -52.57 -32.95
N SER A 4 21.16 -52.71 -31.80
CA SER A 4 20.00 -51.92 -31.40
C SER A 4 20.45 -50.55 -30.90
N SER A 5 20.10 -49.47 -31.62
CA SER A 5 20.18 -48.10 -31.11
C SER A 5 18.77 -47.52 -31.04
N MET A 6 18.17 -47.61 -29.86
CA MET A 6 16.95 -46.89 -29.52
C MET A 6 17.17 -45.38 -29.59
N ASN A 7 16.20 -44.72 -30.22
CA ASN A 7 16.16 -43.31 -30.56
C ASN A 7 16.10 -42.44 -29.29
N LYS A 8 17.24 -41.83 -28.89
CA LYS A 8 17.31 -40.88 -27.75
C LYS A 8 16.91 -39.44 -28.12
N ASN A 9 16.59 -39.18 -29.38
CA ASN A 9 16.33 -37.83 -29.89
C ASN A 9 14.86 -37.39 -29.83
N GLU A 10 13.89 -38.32 -29.76
CA GLU A 10 12.46 -37.96 -29.75
C GLU A 10 11.98 -37.37 -28.41
N THR A 11 12.69 -37.62 -27.30
CA THR A 11 12.32 -37.14 -25.96
C THR A 11 12.69 -35.67 -25.68
N ASN A 12 13.67 -35.09 -26.38
CA ASN A 12 14.11 -33.70 -26.11
C ASN A 12 13.29 -32.66 -26.87
N GLU A 13 12.86 -32.95 -28.10
CA GLU A 13 12.00 -32.04 -28.86
C GLU A 13 10.57 -32.00 -28.29
N GLN A 14 10.07 -33.13 -27.77
CA GLN A 14 8.78 -33.17 -27.05
C GLN A 14 8.85 -32.47 -25.69
N LYS A 15 9.95 -32.58 -24.94
CA LYS A 15 10.15 -31.78 -23.71
C LYS A 15 10.29 -30.29 -23.99
N GLN A 16 11.01 -29.90 -25.05
CA GLN A 16 11.13 -28.50 -25.44
C GLN A 16 9.84 -27.93 -26.03
N SER A 17 9.00 -28.73 -26.69
CA SER A 17 7.69 -28.28 -27.17
C SER A 17 6.67 -28.17 -26.04
N LEU A 18 6.72 -29.06 -25.04
CA LEU A 18 5.92 -28.95 -23.80
C LEU A 18 6.33 -27.71 -22.97
N LEU A 19 7.64 -27.47 -22.79
CA LEU A 19 8.14 -26.26 -22.11
C LEU A 19 7.81 -24.97 -22.88
N LYS A 20 7.84 -24.99 -24.22
CA LYS A 20 7.47 -23.83 -25.06
C LYS A 20 5.96 -23.59 -25.13
N ASN A 21 5.13 -24.60 -24.81
CA ASN A 21 3.68 -24.47 -24.79
C ASN A 21 3.19 -23.86 -23.47
N ASP A 22 3.85 -24.15 -22.34
CA ASP A 22 3.57 -23.49 -21.04
C ASP A 22 3.89 -21.98 -21.09
N ASP A 23 4.94 -21.58 -21.80
CA ASP A 23 5.32 -20.17 -22.00
C ASP A 23 4.37 -19.41 -22.96
N LYS A 24 3.68 -20.11 -23.86
CA LYS A 24 2.76 -19.48 -24.83
C LYS A 24 1.32 -19.34 -24.32
N GLN A 25 0.87 -20.21 -23.41
CA GLN A 25 -0.47 -20.09 -22.82
C GLN A 25 -0.57 -19.06 -21.68
N ASN A 26 0.54 -18.61 -21.09
CA ASN A 26 0.56 -17.62 -20.00
C ASN A 26 0.67 -16.14 -20.44
N LYS A 27 0.65 -15.84 -21.74
CA LYS A 27 0.90 -14.48 -22.25
C LYS A 27 -0.27 -13.51 -22.19
N THR A 28 -1.47 -13.96 -21.80
CA THR A 28 -2.68 -13.12 -21.74
C THR A 28 -2.96 -12.52 -20.36
N ASP A 29 -2.10 -12.73 -19.37
CA ASP A 29 -2.35 -12.33 -17.97
C ASP A 29 -1.18 -11.51 -17.37
N ILE A 30 -0.59 -10.63 -18.19
CA ILE A 30 0.52 -9.76 -17.80
C ILE A 30 -0.03 -8.51 -17.12
N GLY A 31 0.24 -8.33 -15.83
CA GLY A 31 -0.15 -7.15 -15.06
C GLY A 31 -0.69 -7.49 -13.67
N ALA A 32 -0.74 -6.54 -12.75
CA ALA A 32 -1.36 -6.69 -11.43
C ALA A 32 -1.46 -5.34 -10.70
N ASN A 33 -2.49 -5.18 -9.87
CA ASN A 33 -2.64 -4.04 -8.97
C ASN A 33 -2.46 -4.51 -7.53
N ILE A 34 -1.29 -4.26 -6.96
CA ILE A 34 -0.82 -4.87 -5.71
C ILE A 34 -0.58 -3.80 -4.63
N ILE A 35 -0.89 -4.12 -3.37
CA ILE A 35 -0.42 -3.38 -2.19
C ILE A 35 0.52 -4.27 -1.39
N LEU A 36 1.65 -3.72 -0.93
CA LEU A 36 2.51 -4.38 0.06
C LEU A 36 2.35 -3.73 1.43
N ILE A 37 1.91 -4.50 2.42
CA ILE A 37 1.81 -4.13 3.83
C ILE A 37 2.94 -4.79 4.61
N GLY A 38 3.52 -4.09 5.57
CA GLY A 38 4.49 -4.65 6.51
C GLY A 38 5.30 -3.56 7.18
N ALA A 39 5.86 -3.89 8.34
CA ALA A 39 6.69 -2.96 9.11
C ALA A 39 7.96 -2.51 8.33
N PRO A 40 8.59 -1.38 8.67
CA PRO A 40 9.88 -1.01 8.11
C PRO A 40 10.90 -2.15 8.31
N GLY A 41 11.59 -2.56 7.25
CA GLY A 41 12.58 -3.65 7.32
C GLY A 41 12.01 -5.04 7.07
N SER A 42 10.70 -5.17 6.83
CA SER A 42 10.06 -6.46 6.53
C SER A 42 10.43 -7.07 5.16
N GLY A 43 11.25 -6.39 4.35
CA GLY A 43 11.68 -6.89 3.03
C GLY A 43 10.81 -6.47 1.84
N LYS A 44 9.81 -5.59 2.04
CA LYS A 44 8.93 -5.07 0.97
C LYS A 44 9.70 -4.60 -0.27
N GLY A 45 10.70 -3.74 -0.12
CA GLY A 45 11.47 -3.20 -1.26
C GLY A 45 12.23 -4.27 -2.05
N THR A 46 12.66 -5.35 -1.40
CA THR A 46 13.31 -6.49 -2.07
C THR A 46 12.30 -7.31 -2.86
N GLN A 47 11.08 -7.43 -2.35
CA GLN A 47 10.02 -8.21 -3.00
C GLN A 47 9.29 -7.39 -4.08
N SER A 48 9.16 -6.07 -3.90
CA SER A 48 8.57 -5.17 -4.88
C SER A 48 9.33 -5.22 -6.21
N ALA A 49 10.66 -5.19 -6.17
CA ALA A 49 11.49 -5.27 -7.37
C ALA A 49 11.21 -6.53 -8.20
N ARG A 50 11.03 -7.69 -7.55
CA ARG A 50 10.72 -8.96 -8.21
C ARG A 50 9.30 -9.02 -8.75
N LEU A 51 8.32 -8.51 -7.99
CA LEU A 51 6.93 -8.46 -8.43
C LEU A 51 6.75 -7.50 -9.61
N VAL A 52 7.42 -6.35 -9.58
CA VAL A 52 7.49 -5.37 -10.68
C VAL A 52 7.99 -6.02 -11.96
N GLU A 53 9.10 -6.74 -11.88
CA GLU A 53 9.66 -7.47 -13.01
C GLU A 53 8.71 -8.57 -13.51
N ARG A 54 8.17 -9.40 -12.60
CA ARG A 54 7.30 -10.54 -12.91
C ARG A 54 6.01 -10.15 -13.62
N TYR A 55 5.37 -9.07 -13.18
CA TYR A 55 4.08 -8.62 -13.69
C TYR A 55 4.19 -7.44 -14.67
N GLN A 56 5.41 -6.93 -14.90
CA GLN A 56 5.67 -5.77 -15.77
C GLN A 56 4.85 -4.53 -15.38
N ILE A 57 4.77 -4.25 -14.07
CA ILE A 57 3.99 -3.17 -13.47
C ILE A 57 4.89 -2.07 -12.92
N CYS A 58 4.37 -0.86 -12.73
CA CYS A 58 5.16 0.21 -12.10
C CYS A 58 5.20 0.07 -10.58
N GLN A 59 6.30 0.48 -9.95
CA GLN A 59 6.37 0.66 -8.49
C GLN A 59 6.00 2.09 -8.12
N ILE A 60 5.06 2.24 -7.18
CA ILE A 60 4.69 3.52 -6.58
C ILE A 60 5.09 3.45 -5.09
N SER A 61 6.31 3.88 -4.79
CA SER A 61 6.87 3.94 -3.44
C SER A 61 6.69 5.33 -2.84
N THR A 62 5.75 5.49 -1.90
CA THR A 62 5.53 6.81 -1.27
C THR A 62 6.74 7.29 -0.50
N GLY A 63 7.51 6.38 0.10
CA GLY A 63 8.75 6.74 0.77
C GLY A 63 9.77 7.35 -0.19
N ASP A 64 9.91 6.82 -1.42
CA ASP A 64 10.81 7.38 -2.41
C ASP A 64 10.29 8.67 -3.01
N LEU A 65 8.98 8.75 -3.31
CA LEU A 65 8.34 9.98 -3.80
C LEU A 65 8.51 11.13 -2.80
N LEU A 66 8.29 10.87 -1.51
CA LEU A 66 8.49 11.87 -0.46
C LEU A 66 9.97 12.25 -0.33
N ARG A 67 10.90 11.29 -0.34
CA ARG A 67 12.36 11.59 -0.33
C ARG A 67 12.77 12.43 -1.53
N GLN A 68 12.24 12.18 -2.72
CA GLN A 68 12.48 12.99 -3.91
C GLN A 68 11.98 14.43 -3.70
N ALA A 69 10.79 14.59 -3.11
CA ALA A 69 10.24 15.91 -2.78
C ALA A 69 11.10 16.71 -1.77
N THR A 70 11.89 16.03 -0.94
CA THR A 70 12.83 16.69 0.01
C THR A 70 14.18 17.11 -0.60
N GLN A 71 14.45 16.81 -1.87
CA GLN A 71 15.76 17.10 -2.48
C GLN A 71 16.00 18.60 -2.68
N ASP A 72 14.94 19.37 -2.93
CA ASP A 72 15.02 20.82 -2.97
C ASP A 72 15.00 21.38 -1.54
N LYS A 73 16.21 21.69 -1.04
CA LYS A 73 16.42 22.23 0.31
C LYS A 73 15.88 23.66 0.49
N THR A 74 15.48 24.33 -0.60
CA THR A 74 14.92 25.69 -0.53
C THR A 74 13.39 25.69 -0.43
N SER A 75 12.76 24.54 -0.71
CA SER A 75 11.31 24.37 -0.60
C SER A 75 10.87 24.27 0.85
N LEU A 76 10.00 25.20 1.29
CA LEU A 76 9.35 25.12 2.61
C LEU A 76 8.59 23.80 2.79
N GLU A 77 7.99 23.29 1.71
CA GLU A 77 7.22 22.05 1.74
C GLU A 77 8.14 20.82 1.82
N GLY A 78 9.25 20.83 1.07
CA GLY A 78 10.28 19.80 1.17
C GLY A 78 10.87 19.68 2.58
N GLU A 79 11.07 20.82 3.25
CA GLU A 79 11.60 20.86 4.62
C GLU A 79 10.58 20.37 5.67
N LYS A 80 9.29 20.64 5.49
CA LYS A 80 8.24 20.06 6.34
C LYS A 80 8.19 18.55 6.20
N ILE A 81 8.15 18.04 4.96
CA ILE A 81 8.16 16.60 4.67
C ILE A 81 9.39 15.96 5.30
N ARG A 82 10.58 16.55 5.14
CA ARG A 82 11.83 16.04 5.71
C ARG A 82 11.73 15.86 7.23
N ARG A 83 11.27 16.88 7.95
CA ARG A 83 11.13 16.82 9.42
C ARG A 83 10.15 15.74 9.88
N VAL A 84 9.03 15.59 9.20
CA VAL A 84 8.07 14.52 9.51
C VAL A 84 8.69 13.14 9.28
N MET A 85 9.46 12.96 8.21
CA MET A 85 10.10 11.68 7.90
C MET A 85 11.23 11.30 8.87
N GLU A 86 12.04 12.27 9.29
CA GLU A 86 13.15 12.08 10.25
C GLU A 86 12.63 11.66 11.64
N THR A 87 11.48 12.19 12.05
CA THR A 87 10.81 11.82 13.31
C THR A 87 10.04 10.49 13.23
N GLY A 88 9.99 9.87 12.05
CA GLY A 88 9.26 8.62 11.83
C GLY A 88 7.74 8.77 11.70
N GLY A 89 7.25 10.01 11.58
CA GLY A 89 5.84 10.33 11.38
C GLY A 89 5.33 10.06 9.96
N LEU A 90 4.02 10.26 9.77
CA LEU A 90 3.38 10.22 8.46
C LEU A 90 3.16 11.64 7.95
N VAL A 91 3.47 11.84 6.67
CA VAL A 91 3.09 13.05 5.93
C VAL A 91 1.57 13.05 5.74
N ASP A 92 0.97 14.23 5.65
CA ASP A 92 -0.47 14.40 5.53
C ASP A 92 -1.06 13.69 4.30
N ASP A 93 -2.31 13.25 4.46
CA ASP A 93 -2.99 12.40 3.49
C ASP A 93 -3.20 13.11 2.14
N GLU A 94 -3.44 14.42 2.14
CA GLU A 94 -3.64 15.22 0.92
C GLU A 94 -2.37 15.24 0.05
N THR A 95 -1.22 15.54 0.65
CA THR A 95 0.07 15.52 -0.03
C THR A 95 0.37 14.15 -0.61
N VAL A 96 0.15 13.08 0.18
CA VAL A 96 0.40 11.72 -0.28
C VAL A 96 -0.55 11.33 -1.40
N MET A 97 -1.86 11.60 -1.29
CA MET A 97 -2.85 11.31 -2.32
C MET A 97 -2.55 12.04 -3.64
N SER A 98 -2.11 13.29 -3.58
CA SER A 98 -1.70 14.05 -4.77
C SER A 98 -0.52 13.40 -5.50
N LEU A 99 0.45 12.86 -4.76
CA LEU A 99 1.58 12.13 -5.35
C LEU A 99 1.15 10.80 -5.99
N ILE A 100 0.22 10.09 -5.35
CA ILE A 100 -0.34 8.84 -5.87
C ILE A 100 -1.14 9.09 -7.15
N ASP A 101 -2.04 10.08 -7.14
CA ASP A 101 -2.89 10.44 -8.28
C ASP A 101 -2.07 10.75 -9.54
N LYS A 102 -1.00 11.54 -9.38
CA LYS A 102 -0.04 11.85 -10.45
C LYS A 102 0.74 10.62 -10.93
N SER A 103 1.07 9.70 -10.03
CA SER A 103 1.93 8.55 -10.34
C SER A 103 1.20 7.44 -11.09
N ILE A 104 -0.07 7.17 -10.77
CA ILE A 104 -0.87 6.10 -11.39
C ILE A 104 -1.05 6.30 -12.91
N ASN A 105 -1.03 7.54 -13.37
CA ASN A 105 -1.28 7.88 -14.78
C ASN A 105 -0.03 7.76 -15.68
N LYS A 106 1.13 7.38 -15.12
CA LYS A 106 2.37 7.26 -15.90
C LYS A 106 2.29 6.09 -16.90
N PRO A 107 2.91 6.21 -18.09
CA PRO A 107 2.90 5.14 -19.10
C PRO A 107 3.41 3.79 -18.57
N GLU A 108 4.39 3.80 -17.66
CA GLU A 108 4.94 2.60 -17.03
C GLU A 108 3.89 1.82 -16.22
N CYS A 109 2.83 2.48 -15.74
CA CYS A 109 1.76 1.87 -14.95
C CYS A 109 0.63 1.25 -15.80
N ARG A 110 0.80 1.18 -17.13
CA ARG A 110 -0.23 0.68 -18.05
C ARG A 110 -0.70 -0.75 -17.74
N ASN A 111 0.22 -1.62 -17.31
CA ASN A 111 -0.05 -3.01 -16.98
C ASN A 111 -0.50 -3.18 -15.52
N GLY A 112 -0.53 -2.10 -14.74
CA GLY A 112 -0.84 -2.12 -13.32
C GLY A 112 0.25 -1.45 -12.49
N PHE A 113 0.10 -1.54 -11.18
CA PHE A 113 0.93 -0.85 -10.20
C PHE A 113 1.12 -1.68 -8.94
N LEU A 114 2.23 -1.42 -8.26
CA LEU A 114 2.53 -1.92 -6.93
C LEU A 114 2.72 -0.74 -5.98
N PHE A 115 1.87 -0.63 -4.96
CA PHE A 115 2.03 0.35 -3.89
C PHE A 115 2.96 -0.19 -2.80
N ASP A 116 4.07 0.50 -2.56
CA ASP A 116 5.01 0.21 -1.48
C ASP A 116 4.97 1.34 -0.43
N GLY A 117 4.46 1.00 0.76
CA GLY A 117 4.30 1.96 1.84
C GLY A 117 3.08 2.87 1.71
N PHE A 118 2.08 2.47 0.93
CA PHE A 118 0.76 3.11 0.83
C PHE A 118 -0.30 2.06 0.51
N PRO A 119 -1.52 2.17 1.07
CA PRO A 119 -1.93 3.07 2.14
C PRO A 119 -1.25 2.73 3.49
N ARG A 120 -1.26 3.69 4.42
CA ARG A 120 -0.75 3.55 5.79
C ARG A 120 -1.80 3.76 6.88
N THR A 121 -2.99 4.24 6.50
CA THR A 121 -4.16 4.42 7.39
C THR A 121 -5.40 3.86 6.69
N ILE A 122 -6.45 3.55 7.45
CA ILE A 122 -7.75 3.15 6.89
C ILE A 122 -8.30 4.20 5.93
N TYR A 123 -8.24 5.48 6.33
CA TYR A 123 -8.70 6.59 5.50
C TYR A 123 -7.97 6.64 4.15
N GLN A 124 -6.63 6.49 4.13
CA GLN A 124 -5.87 6.38 2.88
C GLN A 124 -6.31 5.17 2.04
N GLY A 125 -6.67 4.05 2.69
CA GLY A 125 -7.20 2.86 2.00
C GLY A 125 -8.54 3.11 1.32
N GLU A 126 -9.46 3.81 1.99
CA GLU A 126 -10.75 4.24 1.42
C GLU A 126 -10.57 5.24 0.27
N GLN A 127 -9.68 6.22 0.45
CA GLN A 127 -9.36 7.20 -0.59
C GLN A 127 -8.74 6.54 -1.84
N LEU A 128 -7.85 5.57 -1.65
CA LEU A 128 -7.29 4.78 -2.75
C LEU A 128 -8.39 4.00 -3.48
N GLU A 129 -9.32 3.41 -2.75
CA GLU A 129 -10.42 2.66 -3.37
C GLU A 129 -11.31 3.53 -4.25
N GLN A 130 -11.70 4.71 -3.76
CA GLN A 130 -12.44 5.70 -4.55
C GLN A 130 -11.65 6.13 -5.79
N LEU A 131 -10.34 6.36 -5.63
CA LEU A 131 -9.44 6.73 -6.71
C LEU A 131 -9.36 5.67 -7.82
N LEU A 132 -9.31 4.39 -7.44
CA LEU A 132 -9.29 3.28 -8.39
C LEU A 132 -10.65 3.06 -9.05
N GLU A 133 -11.75 3.21 -8.31
CA GLU A 133 -13.11 3.08 -8.82
C GLU A 133 -13.40 4.10 -9.93
N SER A 134 -13.07 5.37 -9.69
CA SER A 134 -13.21 6.44 -10.69
C SER A 134 -12.41 6.19 -11.97
N ARG A 135 -11.37 5.35 -11.90
CA ARG A 135 -10.53 4.93 -13.02
C ARG A 135 -10.92 3.58 -13.61
N GLN A 136 -12.00 2.97 -13.14
CA GLN A 136 -12.41 1.62 -13.52
C GLN A 136 -11.29 0.59 -13.31
N LYS A 137 -10.47 0.80 -12.29
CA LYS A 137 -9.42 -0.12 -11.85
C LYS A 137 -9.82 -0.76 -10.51
N ARG A 138 -9.19 -1.88 -10.19
CA ARG A 138 -9.39 -2.60 -8.93
C ARG A 138 -8.05 -3.04 -8.36
N LEU A 139 -8.02 -3.32 -7.06
CA LEU A 139 -6.93 -4.06 -6.44
C LEU A 139 -7.09 -5.54 -6.71
N ASP A 140 -5.98 -6.22 -7.00
CA ASP A 140 -5.95 -7.66 -7.20
C ASP A 140 -5.44 -8.39 -5.97
N ALA A 141 -4.44 -7.84 -5.28
CA ALA A 141 -3.82 -8.48 -4.12
C ALA A 141 -3.25 -7.47 -3.11
N VAL A 142 -3.32 -7.85 -1.84
CA VAL A 142 -2.68 -7.17 -0.71
C VAL A 142 -1.81 -8.19 0.01
N LEU A 143 -0.51 -8.00 -0.04
CA LEU A 143 0.47 -8.89 0.57
C LEU A 143 0.97 -8.28 1.87
N GLU A 144 0.76 -8.97 2.98
CA GLU A 144 1.35 -8.63 4.27
C GLU A 144 2.64 -9.42 4.48
N TYR A 145 3.75 -8.73 4.74
CA TYR A 145 5.02 -9.32 5.14
C TYR A 145 5.13 -9.29 6.66
N ALA A 146 4.68 -10.38 7.30
CA ALA A 146 4.64 -10.54 8.74
C ALA A 146 6.02 -10.89 9.29
N ILE A 147 6.45 -10.17 10.31
CA ILE A 147 7.72 -10.37 11.00
C ILE A 147 7.68 -9.66 12.36
N GLU A 148 8.22 -10.31 13.39
CA GLU A 148 8.31 -9.73 14.73
C GLU A 148 9.33 -8.59 14.80
N ASP A 149 9.04 -7.60 15.64
CA ASP A 149 9.81 -6.34 15.74
C ASP A 149 11.30 -6.58 16.07
N ASP A 150 11.61 -7.61 16.87
CA ASP A 150 12.98 -7.96 17.25
C ASP A 150 13.88 -8.32 16.06
N HIS A 151 13.29 -8.84 14.98
CA HIS A 151 14.03 -9.16 13.75
C HIS A 151 14.25 -7.93 12.85
N LEU A 152 13.48 -6.85 13.04
CA LEU A 152 13.51 -5.68 12.16
C LEU A 152 14.70 -4.76 12.43
N LYS A 153 15.14 -4.67 13.68
CA LYS A 153 16.25 -3.78 14.07
C LYS A 153 17.51 -4.03 13.27
N ARG A 154 17.96 -5.29 13.22
CA ARG A 154 19.15 -5.68 12.46
C ARG A 154 18.97 -5.37 10.97
N ARG A 155 17.78 -5.66 10.41
CA ARG A 155 17.46 -5.43 8.99
C ARG A 155 17.46 -3.96 8.58
N ILE A 156 17.05 -3.06 9.48
CA ILE A 156 17.05 -1.61 9.20
C ILE A 156 18.46 -1.06 9.33
N LEU A 157 19.14 -1.37 10.43
CA LEU A 157 20.47 -0.81 10.69
C LEU A 157 21.53 -1.33 9.73
N GLY A 158 21.36 -2.49 9.08
CA GLY A 158 22.29 -3.01 8.08
C GLY A 158 21.94 -2.64 6.63
N ARG A 159 20.91 -1.79 6.40
CA ARG A 159 20.42 -1.48 5.05
C ARG A 159 21.35 -0.52 4.29
N LEU A 160 21.59 -0.84 3.03
CA LEU A 160 22.33 -0.03 2.07
C LEU A 160 21.45 0.23 0.84
N ILE A 161 21.58 1.39 0.21
CA ILE A 161 20.72 1.80 -0.90
C ILE A 161 21.52 2.48 -1.99
N HIS A 162 21.19 2.15 -3.22
CA HIS A 162 21.67 2.85 -4.38
C HIS A 162 20.73 4.02 -4.73
N LYS A 163 21.16 5.26 -4.47
CA LYS A 163 20.31 6.45 -4.52
C LYS A 163 19.60 6.68 -5.86
N SER A 164 20.30 6.47 -6.97
CA SER A 164 19.75 6.77 -8.31
C SER A 164 18.67 5.78 -8.74
N SER A 165 18.76 4.53 -8.29
CA SER A 165 17.85 3.45 -8.71
C SER A 165 16.84 3.01 -7.64
N GLY A 166 17.08 3.33 -6.37
CA GLY A 166 16.31 2.81 -5.25
C GLY A 166 16.63 1.35 -4.87
N ARG A 167 17.52 0.66 -5.59
CA ARG A 167 17.93 -0.72 -5.25
C ARG A 167 18.44 -0.80 -3.82
N THR A 168 18.00 -1.82 -3.10
CA THR A 168 18.28 -2.01 -1.68
C THR A 168 19.12 -3.27 -1.46
N TYR A 169 20.14 -3.14 -0.63
CA TYR A 169 21.05 -4.18 -0.19
C TYR A 169 21.07 -4.24 1.34
N HIS A 170 21.73 -5.25 1.88
CA HIS A 170 21.93 -5.39 3.31
C HIS A 170 23.28 -6.05 3.58
N GLU A 171 24.04 -5.55 4.56
CA GLU A 171 25.39 -6.03 4.86
C GLU A 171 25.47 -7.56 5.10
N GLU A 172 24.49 -8.12 5.81
CA GLU A 172 24.40 -9.57 6.07
C GLU A 172 23.44 -10.34 5.14
N PHE A 173 22.19 -9.90 4.98
CA PHE A 173 21.13 -10.71 4.36
C PHE A 173 21.03 -10.60 2.84
N ASN A 174 21.56 -9.53 2.25
CA ASN A 174 21.58 -9.32 0.80
C ASN A 174 22.80 -8.44 0.44
N PRO A 175 24.03 -8.92 0.70
CA PRO A 175 25.23 -8.11 0.51
C PRO A 175 25.43 -7.79 -0.97
N PRO A 176 25.92 -6.59 -1.30
CA PRO A 176 26.36 -6.32 -2.66
C PRO A 176 27.56 -7.21 -3.00
N LYS A 177 27.75 -7.52 -4.30
CA LYS A 177 28.89 -8.31 -4.79
C LYS A 177 30.22 -7.64 -4.45
N GLN A 178 30.25 -6.31 -4.50
CA GLN A 178 31.38 -5.50 -4.03
C GLN A 178 30.92 -4.62 -2.87
N PRO A 179 31.67 -4.56 -1.75
CA PRO A 179 31.30 -3.73 -0.62
C PRO A 179 31.01 -2.28 -1.02
N MET A 180 29.86 -1.77 -0.56
CA MET A 180 29.41 -0.38 -0.79
C MET A 180 29.26 0.03 -2.26
N LYS A 181 29.07 -0.93 -3.18
CA LYS A 181 28.81 -0.65 -4.60
C LYS A 181 27.55 -1.35 -5.10
N ASP A 182 26.83 -0.67 -5.98
CA ASP A 182 25.68 -1.23 -6.67
C ASP A 182 26.11 -2.32 -7.67
N ASP A 183 25.40 -3.44 -7.68
CA ASP A 183 25.74 -4.61 -8.51
C ASP A 183 25.54 -4.39 -10.01
N ILE A 184 24.76 -3.38 -10.41
CA ILE A 184 24.44 -3.10 -11.82
C ILE A 184 25.29 -1.96 -12.35
N THR A 185 25.35 -0.83 -11.63
CA THR A 185 26.06 0.37 -12.11
C THR A 185 27.47 0.51 -11.56
N GLY A 186 27.81 -0.19 -10.47
CA GLY A 186 29.07 -0.03 -9.75
C GLY A 186 29.18 1.28 -8.94
N GLU A 187 28.12 2.09 -8.93
CA GLU A 187 28.05 3.36 -8.18
C GLU A 187 27.97 3.10 -6.67
N LYS A 188 28.27 4.14 -5.87
CA LYS A 188 28.34 4.03 -4.42
C LYS A 188 26.97 3.79 -3.78
N LEU A 189 26.92 2.87 -2.82
CA LEU A 189 25.78 2.69 -1.92
C LEU A 189 25.87 3.63 -0.71
N GLU A 190 24.72 4.02 -0.19
CA GLU A 190 24.61 4.86 1.01
C GLU A 190 23.60 4.29 2.00
N ARG A 191 23.72 4.71 3.26
CA ARG A 191 22.73 4.43 4.31
C ARG A 191 21.72 5.58 4.32
N ARG A 192 20.45 5.29 4.63
CA ARG A 192 19.48 6.38 4.80
C ARG A 192 19.77 7.09 6.13
N SER A 193 19.57 8.41 6.15
CA SER A 193 19.71 9.22 7.36
C SER A 193 18.67 8.89 8.43
N ASP A 194 17.54 8.32 8.02
CA ASP A 194 16.39 7.97 8.87
C ASP A 194 16.39 6.49 9.31
N ASP A 195 17.51 5.77 9.12
CA ASP A 195 17.72 4.38 9.57
C ASP A 195 18.46 4.36 10.92
N THR A 196 17.83 4.97 11.93
CA THR A 196 18.30 5.01 13.34
C THR A 196 17.40 4.16 14.24
N ASN A 197 17.87 3.87 15.47
CA ASN A 197 17.05 3.13 16.45
C ASN A 197 15.81 3.92 16.88
N GLU A 198 15.98 5.22 17.06
CA GLU A 198 14.96 6.15 17.51
C GLU A 198 13.87 6.27 16.45
N THR A 199 14.27 6.51 15.19
CA THR A 199 13.34 6.60 14.06
C THR A 199 12.68 5.25 13.78
N LEU A 200 13.39 4.12 13.91
CA LEU A 200 12.79 2.80 13.80
C LEU A 200 11.70 2.59 14.85
N SER A 201 11.98 2.89 16.12
CA SER A 201 11.03 2.72 17.22
C SER A 201 9.76 3.56 16.97
N ALA A 202 9.92 4.82 16.58
CA ALA A 202 8.80 5.70 16.22
C ALA A 202 7.98 5.15 15.04
N ARG A 203 8.64 4.59 14.03
CA ARG A 203 7.97 3.98 12.87
C ARG A 203 7.23 2.70 13.21
N LEU A 204 7.75 1.88 14.12
CA LEU A 204 7.06 0.66 14.58
C LEU A 204 5.79 1.02 15.36
N ILE A 205 5.87 1.99 16.26
CA ILE A 205 4.69 2.51 16.98
C ILE A 205 3.63 3.00 15.97
N THR A 206 4.04 3.82 15.01
CA THR A 206 3.15 4.34 13.95
C THR A 206 2.56 3.20 13.12
N TYR A 207 3.37 2.23 12.70
CA TYR A 207 2.93 1.07 11.93
C TYR A 207 1.86 0.27 12.67
N HIS A 208 2.11 -0.12 13.93
CA HIS A 208 1.16 -0.91 14.71
C HIS A 208 -0.14 -0.14 14.98
N LYS A 209 -0.04 1.17 15.22
CA LYS A 209 -1.21 2.02 15.51
C LYS A 209 -2.07 2.32 14.28
N GLN A 210 -1.45 2.62 13.15
CA GLN A 210 -2.15 3.21 12.00
C GLN A 210 -2.22 2.27 10.79
N THR A 211 -1.15 1.50 10.54
CA THR A 211 -1.03 0.66 9.33
C THR A 211 -1.50 -0.76 9.57
N LYS A 212 -1.21 -1.37 10.72
CA LYS A 212 -1.64 -2.74 11.05
C LYS A 212 -3.17 -2.95 10.94
N PRO A 213 -4.05 -1.99 11.30
CA PRO A 213 -5.49 -2.11 11.08
C PRO A 213 -5.90 -2.33 9.60
N LEU A 214 -5.07 -1.93 8.63
CA LEU A 214 -5.33 -2.19 7.20
C LEU A 214 -5.36 -3.68 6.85
N ILE A 215 -4.71 -4.52 7.67
CA ILE A 215 -4.73 -5.97 7.48
C ILE A 215 -6.18 -6.47 7.56
N ASP A 216 -6.91 -6.09 8.60
CA ASP A 216 -8.30 -6.51 8.78
C ASP A 216 -9.21 -5.89 7.72
N PHE A 217 -8.97 -4.61 7.38
CA PHE A 217 -9.68 -3.89 6.32
C PHE A 217 -9.61 -4.61 4.96
N TYR A 218 -8.43 -5.09 4.56
CA TYR A 218 -8.26 -5.82 3.29
C TYR A 218 -8.57 -7.32 3.39
N ARG A 219 -8.50 -7.92 4.60
CA ARG A 219 -8.97 -9.28 4.83
C ARG A 219 -10.47 -9.40 4.60
N GLN A 220 -11.26 -8.44 5.08
CA GLN A 220 -12.71 -8.38 4.83
C GLN A 220 -13.07 -8.26 3.34
N ARG A 221 -12.13 -7.77 2.52
CA ARG A 221 -12.28 -7.65 1.06
C ARG A 221 -11.84 -8.89 0.28
N ASN A 222 -11.39 -9.95 0.97
CA ASN A 222 -10.91 -11.21 0.40
C ASN A 222 -9.72 -11.08 -0.57
N ILE A 223 -8.97 -9.98 -0.51
CA ILE A 223 -7.79 -9.73 -1.35
C ILE A 223 -6.48 -9.71 -0.53
N HIS A 224 -6.53 -9.98 0.77
CA HIS A 224 -5.35 -10.04 1.64
C HIS A 224 -4.81 -11.46 1.83
N ARG A 225 -3.49 -11.59 1.86
CA ARG A 225 -2.77 -12.76 2.40
C ARG A 225 -1.52 -12.32 3.16
N SER A 226 -1.18 -13.08 4.19
CA SER A 226 0.03 -12.89 4.99
C SER A 226 1.13 -13.87 4.59
N ILE A 227 2.37 -13.40 4.60
CA ILE A 227 3.58 -14.13 4.26
C ILE A 227 4.56 -13.95 5.40
N ASP A 228 5.11 -15.06 5.89
CA ASP A 228 6.19 -15.04 6.88
C ASP A 228 7.49 -14.52 6.24
N ALA A 229 7.87 -13.30 6.62
CA ALA A 229 9.00 -12.59 6.07
C ALA A 229 10.34 -12.92 6.77
N THR A 230 10.37 -13.91 7.67
CA THR A 230 11.61 -14.43 8.26
C THR A 230 12.33 -15.41 7.34
N GLN A 231 11.63 -15.98 6.36
CA GLN A 231 12.13 -16.97 5.41
C GLN A 231 13.14 -16.37 4.42
N SER A 232 13.75 -17.25 3.61
CA SER A 232 14.69 -16.82 2.58
C SER A 232 14.02 -15.89 1.58
N VAL A 233 14.80 -14.98 1.01
CA VAL A 233 14.30 -14.00 0.05
C VAL A 233 13.58 -14.67 -1.12
N ASN A 234 14.11 -15.79 -1.62
CA ASN A 234 13.55 -16.53 -2.75
C ASN A 234 12.23 -17.25 -2.39
N ASP A 235 12.13 -17.83 -1.20
CA ASP A 235 10.91 -18.50 -0.75
C ASP A 235 9.76 -17.51 -0.56
N VAL A 236 10.08 -16.35 0.03
CA VAL A 236 9.13 -15.24 0.15
C VAL A 236 8.69 -14.77 -1.25
N SER A 237 9.60 -14.64 -2.21
CA SER A 237 9.25 -14.24 -3.58
C SER A 237 8.34 -15.24 -4.26
N LYS A 238 8.63 -16.54 -4.13
CA LYS A 238 7.82 -17.61 -4.70
C LYS A 238 6.40 -17.57 -4.14
N GLN A 239 6.26 -17.47 -2.82
CA GLN A 239 4.96 -17.36 -2.15
C GLN A 239 4.20 -16.10 -2.59
N SER A 240 4.87 -14.95 -2.68
CA SER A 240 4.24 -13.70 -3.15
C SER A 240 3.64 -13.85 -4.55
N ILE A 241 4.37 -14.49 -5.48
CA ILE A 241 3.89 -14.73 -6.85
C ILE A 241 2.70 -15.70 -6.86
N GLU A 242 2.82 -16.82 -6.15
CA GLU A 242 1.75 -17.83 -6.07
C GLU A 242 0.45 -17.23 -5.49
N ILE A 243 0.57 -16.41 -4.45
CA ILE A 243 -0.57 -15.71 -3.83
C ILE A 243 -1.19 -14.71 -4.80
N VAL A 244 -0.39 -13.89 -5.47
CA VAL A 244 -0.91 -12.89 -6.42
C VAL A 244 -1.63 -13.60 -7.56
N ASP A 245 -1.03 -14.65 -8.14
CA ASP A 245 -1.65 -15.43 -9.22
C ASP A 245 -2.95 -16.10 -8.76
N TYR A 246 -3.01 -16.59 -7.52
CA TYR A 246 -4.23 -17.15 -6.93
C TYR A 246 -5.33 -16.07 -6.77
N LEU A 247 -5.00 -14.94 -6.13
CA LEU A 247 -5.97 -13.89 -5.84
C LEU A 247 -6.49 -13.23 -7.12
N ARG A 248 -5.64 -13.02 -8.14
CA ARG A 248 -6.03 -12.48 -9.44
C ARG A 248 -7.09 -13.33 -10.15
N LYS A 249 -7.01 -14.65 -10.03
CA LYS A 249 -7.99 -15.58 -10.61
C LYS A 249 -9.33 -15.58 -9.87
N GLN A 250 -9.31 -15.26 -8.57
CA GLN A 250 -10.50 -15.28 -7.73
C GLN A 250 -11.14 -13.90 -7.53
N THR A 251 -10.38 -12.82 -7.76
CA THR A 251 -10.82 -11.48 -7.41
C THR A 251 -11.92 -11.00 -8.37
N THR A 252 -13.13 -10.91 -7.83
CA THR A 252 -14.22 -10.09 -8.39
C THR A 252 -14.26 -8.72 -7.71
N TYR A 253 -13.20 -8.36 -6.97
CA TYR A 253 -13.16 -7.18 -6.14
C TYR A 253 -13.48 -5.93 -6.96
N LYS A 254 -14.50 -5.20 -6.51
CA LYS A 254 -14.77 -3.84 -6.94
C LYS A 254 -14.56 -2.97 -5.71
N PRO A 255 -13.81 -1.85 -5.83
CA PRO A 255 -13.73 -0.89 -4.74
C PRO A 255 -15.15 -0.56 -4.27
N SER A 256 -15.40 -0.69 -2.97
CA SER A 256 -16.75 -0.53 -2.43
C SER A 256 -17.00 0.95 -2.14
N THR A 257 -17.85 1.59 -2.95
CA THR A 257 -18.59 2.79 -2.53
C THR A 257 -19.67 2.49 -1.48
N SER A 258 -19.97 1.20 -1.21
CA SER A 258 -21.09 0.78 -0.34
C SER A 258 -20.78 0.68 1.16
N ALA A 259 -19.53 0.83 1.59
CA ALA A 259 -19.17 0.84 3.02
C ALA A 259 -19.22 2.23 3.66
N ILE A 260 -19.38 3.30 2.87
CA ILE A 260 -19.48 4.69 3.36
C ILE A 260 -20.96 5.18 3.37
N ARG A 261 -21.91 4.37 2.91
CA ARG A 261 -23.36 4.70 2.91
C ARG A 261 -24.25 3.73 3.71
N GLN A 262 -23.81 3.33 4.89
CA GLN A 262 -24.69 2.65 5.87
C GLN A 262 -24.71 3.28 7.27
N THR A 263 -24.27 4.54 7.39
CA THR A 263 -24.54 5.37 8.60
C THR A 263 -25.19 6.71 8.30
N GLU A 264 -25.59 6.98 7.06
CA GLU A 264 -26.31 8.20 6.67
C GLU A 264 -27.44 7.85 5.69
N THR A 265 -28.47 7.19 6.21
CA THR A 265 -29.82 7.27 5.64
C THR A 265 -30.79 7.59 6.77
N ASP A 266 -30.63 8.77 7.34
CA ASP A 266 -31.76 9.66 7.62
C ASP A 266 -31.19 11.07 7.83
N ASP A 267 -31.89 12.06 7.30
CA ASP A 267 -31.62 13.50 7.44
C ASP A 267 -30.39 14.07 6.73
N THR A 268 -30.57 14.52 5.49
CA THR A 268 -30.78 15.97 5.25
C THR A 268 -30.88 16.30 3.76
N LEU A 269 -32.00 16.97 3.45
CA LEU A 269 -32.22 17.72 2.24
C LEU A 269 -31.12 18.77 2.03
N THR A 270 -30.55 18.75 0.83
CA THR A 270 -30.05 19.87 0.03
C THR A 270 -30.24 21.26 0.65
N ILE A 271 -29.23 21.81 1.32
CA ILE A 271 -29.15 23.25 1.57
C ILE A 271 -28.53 23.90 0.34
N LYS A 272 -29.39 24.30 -0.60
CA LYS A 272 -29.09 25.38 -1.54
C LYS A 272 -29.55 26.70 -0.92
N SER A 273 -28.62 27.65 -0.90
CA SER A 273 -28.82 29.11 -0.91
C SER A 273 -29.58 29.77 0.23
N LYS A 274 -28.82 30.56 1.02
CA LYS A 274 -29.08 31.93 1.49
C LYS A 274 -30.54 32.40 1.65
N SER A 275 -30.77 32.98 2.84
CA SER A 275 -31.61 34.15 3.17
C SER A 275 -32.93 33.86 3.91
N ILE A 276 -33.05 34.53 5.06
CA ILE A 276 -34.27 35.04 5.74
C ILE A 276 -34.81 34.21 6.92
N ILE A 277 -34.72 34.88 8.08
CA ILE A 277 -35.33 34.65 9.38
C ILE A 277 -36.86 34.64 9.28
N ASN A 278 -37.55 33.71 9.97
CA ASN A 278 -38.73 34.05 10.77
C ASN A 278 -39.15 32.93 11.73
N GLN A 279 -39.46 33.35 12.96
CA GLN A 279 -40.13 32.60 14.03
C GLN A 279 -41.47 32.01 13.55
N ARG A 280 -41.79 30.78 13.97
CA ARG A 280 -43.12 30.32 14.42
C ARG A 280 -43.05 28.87 14.93
N ASP A 281 -43.96 28.59 15.85
CA ASP A 281 -43.99 27.47 16.79
C ASP A 281 -43.93 26.08 16.15
N VAL A 282 -43.14 25.18 16.76
CA VAL A 282 -43.11 23.75 16.43
C VAL A 282 -44.07 23.01 17.36
N ASP A 283 -45.12 22.45 16.78
CA ASP A 283 -46.11 21.61 17.46
C ASP A 283 -45.47 20.27 17.89
N THR A 284 -45.42 20.00 19.19
CA THR A 284 -44.78 18.83 19.80
C THR A 284 -45.74 17.67 20.09
N SER A 285 -46.97 17.71 19.56
CA SER A 285 -48.01 16.71 19.85
C SER A 285 -47.73 15.27 19.38
N HIS A 286 -46.64 15.04 18.62
CA HIS A 286 -46.27 13.73 18.08
C HIS A 286 -44.97 13.12 18.64
N LEU A 287 -44.32 13.75 19.63
CA LEU A 287 -43.08 13.23 20.20
C LEU A 287 -43.34 12.25 21.34
N SER A 288 -42.74 11.07 21.29
CA SER A 288 -42.77 10.13 22.41
C SER A 288 -42.13 10.74 23.67
N ASN A 289 -42.62 10.36 24.86
CA ASN A 289 -42.22 10.96 26.15
C ASN A 289 -40.69 11.01 26.39
N ASN A 290 -39.94 10.04 25.85
CA ASN A 290 -38.47 10.03 25.96
C ASN A 290 -37.79 11.11 25.11
N PHE A 291 -38.37 11.45 23.94
CA PHE A 291 -37.80 12.45 23.05
C PHE A 291 -38.07 13.87 23.56
N LEU A 292 -39.24 14.09 24.16
CA LEU A 292 -39.58 15.37 24.79
C LEU A 292 -38.67 15.68 26.00
N PHE A 293 -38.27 14.65 26.76
CA PHE A 293 -37.33 14.79 27.87
C PHE A 293 -35.94 15.22 27.41
N ILE A 294 -35.41 14.58 26.36
CA ILE A 294 -34.10 14.90 25.79
C ILE A 294 -34.12 16.30 25.14
N TYR A 295 -35.18 16.62 24.40
CA TYR A 295 -35.34 17.93 23.78
C TYR A 295 -35.33 19.05 24.83
N ASN A 296 -36.10 18.91 25.92
CA ASN A 296 -36.12 19.90 26.99
C ASN A 296 -34.79 20.00 27.74
N ALA A 297 -34.07 18.88 27.93
CA ALA A 297 -32.74 18.88 28.54
C ALA A 297 -31.71 19.63 27.67
N VAL A 298 -31.74 19.43 26.36
CA VAL A 298 -30.86 20.12 25.41
C VAL A 298 -31.17 21.60 25.35
N ILE A 299 -32.45 21.99 25.28
CA ILE A 299 -32.86 23.40 25.27
C ILE A 299 -32.45 24.11 26.58
N SER A 300 -32.56 23.43 27.73
CA SER A 300 -32.08 23.97 29.01
C SER A 300 -30.57 24.24 28.99
N VAL A 301 -29.77 23.29 28.49
CA VAL A 301 -28.30 23.44 28.40
C VAL A 301 -27.90 24.56 27.44
N LEU A 302 -28.62 24.71 26.33
CA LEU A 302 -28.33 25.78 25.36
C LEU A 302 -28.69 27.17 25.90
N ARG A 303 -29.76 27.29 26.71
CA ARG A 303 -30.14 28.54 27.37
C ARG A 303 -29.17 28.92 28.48
N ASP A 304 -28.71 27.95 29.29
CA ASP A 304 -27.69 28.19 30.33
C ASP A 304 -26.34 28.60 29.74
N ARG A 305 -26.07 28.24 28.48
CA ARG A 305 -24.86 28.64 27.74
C ARG A 305 -25.04 29.88 26.87
N GLY A 306 -26.21 30.51 26.88
CA GLY A 306 -26.52 31.72 26.10
C GLY A 306 -26.45 31.53 24.58
N ILE A 307 -26.64 30.30 24.09
CA ILE A 307 -26.59 29.96 22.66
C ILE A 307 -27.95 30.26 21.99
N ILE A 308 -29.04 30.12 22.74
CA ILE A 308 -30.42 30.45 22.36
C ILE A 308 -31.17 31.13 23.51
#